data_AF-A0A969W1T9-F1
#
_entry.id   AF-A0A969W1T9-F1
#
_cell.length_a   1.000
_cell.length_b   1.000
_cell.length_c   1.000
_cell.angle_alpha   90.00
_cell.angle_beta   90.00
_cell.angle_gamma   90.00
#
_symmetry.space_group_name_H-M   'P 1'
#
loop_
_entity.id
_entity.type
_entity.pdbx_description
1 polymer ?
#
loop_
_entity_poly.entity_id
_entity_poly.type
_entity_poly.pdbx_seq_one_letter_code
_entity_poly.pdbx_strand_id
1 'polypeptide(L)' 'MPQQFGGCILALDADTFVTWGKMTAEQKRKGELQSIMDSPIAATALEHKMVLVTRNVSDFKVGDLSILNPWE' A
#
# COMPACT_ATOMS: atom_id res chain seq x y z
N MET A 1 20.91 -12.33 -2.07
CA MET A 1 20.06 -11.14 -1.80
C MET A 1 18.77 -11.45 -1.03
N PRO A 2 18.00 -12.53 -1.26
CA PRO A 2 16.79 -12.81 -0.45
C PRO A 2 17.08 -13.13 1.02
N GLN A 3 18.25 -13.75 1.28
CA GLN A 3 18.62 -14.26 2.60
C GLN A 3 18.80 -13.17 3.68
N GLN A 4 19.07 -11.93 3.28
CA GLN A 4 19.21 -10.78 4.20
C GLN A 4 17.86 -10.25 4.71
N PHE A 5 16.75 -10.61 4.03
CA PHE A 5 15.38 -10.18 4.35
C PHE A 5 14.56 -11.34 4.93
N GLY A 6 15.20 -12.31 5.59
CA GLY A 6 14.60 -13.59 5.99
C GLY A 6 13.24 -13.45 6.67
N GLY A 7 12.17 -13.86 5.96
CA GLY A 7 10.79 -13.80 6.45
C GLY A 7 10.12 -12.41 6.40
N CYS A 8 10.85 -11.37 6.01
CA CYS A 8 10.37 -9.99 5.95
C CYS A 8 9.90 -9.57 4.54
N ILE A 9 9.67 -10.54 3.64
CA ILE A 9 9.13 -10.30 2.31
C ILE A 9 7.69 -10.81 2.31
N LEU A 10 6.73 -9.90 2.19
CA LEU A 10 5.31 -10.24 2.07
C LEU A 10 4.99 -10.57 0.61
N ALA A 11 4.26 -11.67 0.40
CA ALA A 11 3.71 -12.02 -0.89
C ALA A 11 2.47 -11.15 -1.18
N LEU A 12 2.23 -10.86 -2.45
CA LEU A 12 0.93 -10.31 -2.89
C LEU A 12 -0.04 -11.47 -3.05
N ASP A 13 -0.78 -11.77 -1.98
CA ASP A 13 -1.75 -12.86 -1.93
C ASP A 13 -3.17 -12.40 -2.25
N ALA A 14 -4.11 -13.36 -2.26
CA ALA A 14 -5.50 -13.11 -2.60
C ALA A 14 -6.15 -12.07 -1.67
N ASP A 15 -5.83 -12.11 -0.38
CA ASP A 15 -6.39 -11.18 0.62
C ASP A 15 -5.90 -9.75 0.35
N THR A 16 -4.60 -9.59 0.04
CA THR A 16 -4.03 -8.32 -0.42
C THR A 16 -4.76 -7.77 -1.65
N PHE A 17 -5.06 -8.62 -2.63
CA PHE A 17 -5.77 -8.21 -3.84
C PHE A 17 -7.26 -7.91 -3.62
N VAL A 18 -7.91 -8.56 -2.66
CA VAL A 18 -9.28 -8.21 -2.23
C VAL A 18 -9.29 -6.81 -1.61
N THR A 19 -8.33 -6.52 -0.74
CA THR A 19 -8.16 -5.19 -0.14
C THR A 19 -7.82 -4.14 -1.19
N TRP A 20 -6.94 -4.45 -2.13
CA TRP A 20 -6.62 -3.59 -3.27
C TRP A 20 -7.84 -3.28 -4.14
N GLY A 21 -8.70 -4.26 -4.40
CA GLY A 21 -9.92 -4.08 -5.18
C GLY A 21 -10.92 -3.14 -4.52
N LYS A 22 -11.14 -3.28 -3.20
CA LYS A 22 -11.99 -2.37 -2.41
C LYS A 22 -11.44 -0.95 -2.42
N MET A 23 -10.14 -0.82 -2.14
CA MET A 23 -9.42 0.44 -2.13
C MET A 23 -9.50 1.17 -3.48
N THR A 24 -9.26 0.45 -4.58
CA THR A 24 -9.33 0.99 -5.94
C THR A 24 -10.75 1.40 -6.32
N ALA A 25 -11.76 0.62 -5.92
CA ALA A 25 -13.16 0.97 -6.14
C ALA A 25 -13.54 2.26 -5.40
N GLU A 26 -13.06 2.45 -4.17
CA GLU A 26 -13.28 3.66 -3.38
C GLU A 26 -12.69 4.91 -4.02
N GLN A 27 -11.43 4.86 -4.45
CA GLN A 27 -10.80 5.99 -5.13
C GLN A 27 -11.45 6.32 -6.46
N LYS A 28 -11.81 5.30 -7.25
CA LYS A 28 -12.56 5.52 -8.50
C LYS A 28 -13.87 6.25 -8.24
N ARG A 29 -14.58 5.94 -7.14
CA ARG A 29 -15.79 6.68 -6.74
C ARG A 29 -15.50 8.13 -6.36
N LYS A 30 -14.32 8.43 -5.81
CA LYS A 30 -13.87 9.79 -5.47
C LYS A 30 -13.29 10.57 -6.67
N GLY A 31 -13.15 9.93 -7.83
CA GLY A 31 -12.51 10.53 -9.00
C GLY A 31 -10.98 10.64 -8.88
N GLU A 32 -10.39 9.89 -7.96
CA GLU A 32 -8.96 9.87 -7.70
C GLU A 32 -8.28 8.78 -8.55
N LEU A 33 -7.17 9.14 -9.20
CA LEU A 33 -6.32 8.21 -9.94
C LEU A 33 -5.14 7.83 -9.05
N GLN A 34 -5.04 6.55 -8.68
CA GLN A 34 -3.85 6.02 -8.04
C GLN A 34 -2.95 5.29 -9.06
N SER A 35 -1.64 5.32 -8.81
CA SER A 35 -0.66 4.52 -9.51
C SER A 35 -1.00 3.03 -9.41
N ILE A 36 -1.09 2.35 -10.55
CA ILE A 36 -1.31 0.89 -10.62
C ILE A 36 -0.13 0.14 -10.00
N MET A 37 1.08 0.70 -10.08
CA MET A 37 2.29 0.07 -9.58
C MET A 37 2.43 0.21 -8.06
N ASP A 38 2.01 1.34 -7.49
CA ASP A 38 2.18 1.64 -6.07
C ASP A 38 0.97 1.24 -5.23
N SER A 39 -0.22 1.13 -5.84
CA SER A 39 -1.45 0.75 -5.15
C SER A 39 -1.40 -0.63 -4.49
N PRO A 40 -0.72 -1.68 -5.01
CA PRO A 40 -0.54 -2.92 -4.28
C PRO A 40 0.27 -2.76 -2.99
N ILE A 41 1.25 -1.85 -2.96
CA ILE A 41 2.05 -1.59 -1.74
C ILE A 41 1.16 -0.97 -0.65
N ALA A 42 0.30 -0.03 -1.02
CA ALA A 42 -0.71 0.55 -0.13
C ALA A 42 -1.66 -0.52 0.41
N ALA A 43 -2.14 -1.42 -0.47
CA ALA A 43 -3.04 -2.50 -0.10
C ALA A 43 -2.38 -3.50 0.85
N THR A 44 -1.12 -3.87 0.63
CA THR A 44 -0.35 -4.73 1.54
C THR A 44 -0.24 -4.08 2.92
N ALA A 45 0.08 -2.79 2.99
CA ALA A 45 0.19 -2.08 4.26
C ALA A 45 -1.16 -2.01 4.99
N LEU A 46 -2.27 -1.77 4.29
CA LEU A 46 -3.62 -1.79 4.86
C LEU A 46 -4.02 -3.19 5.37
N GLU A 47 -3.83 -4.22 4.55
CA GLU A 47 -4.19 -5.60 4.88
C GLU A 47 -3.47 -6.09 6.14
N HIS A 48 -2.17 -5.84 6.21
CA HIS A 48 -1.34 -6.27 7.34
C HIS A 48 -1.26 -5.24 8.48
N LYS A 49 -2.04 -4.15 8.42
CA LYS A 49 -2.08 -3.08 9.44
C LYS A 49 -0.70 -2.50 9.74
N MET A 50 0.09 -2.29 8.70
CA MET A 50 1.44 -1.75 8.77
C MET A 50 1.47 -0.26 8.46
N VAL A 51 2.57 0.40 8.86
CA VAL A 51 2.87 1.78 8.46
C VAL A 51 3.70 1.75 7.18
N LEU A 52 3.25 2.46 6.15
CA LEU A 52 4.01 2.63 4.92
C LEU A 52 5.08 3.71 5.12
N VAL A 53 6.35 3.33 5.02
CA VAL A 53 7.47 4.27 5.08
C VAL A 53 7.80 4.74 3.67
N THR A 54 7.59 6.02 3.35
CA THR A 54 7.84 6.56 2.01
C THR A 54 8.06 8.07 2.02
N ARG A 55 8.87 8.57 1.09
CA ARG A 55 8.98 10.02 0.80
C ARG A 55 7.86 10.52 -0.12
N ASN A 56 7.22 9.63 -0.87
CA ASN A 56 6.22 9.97 -1.88
C ASN A 56 4.81 10.06 -1.26
N VAL A 57 4.67 10.80 -0.16
CA VAL A 57 3.42 10.82 0.65
C VAL A 57 2.18 11.17 -0.20
N SER A 58 2.33 12.03 -1.21
CA SER A 58 1.26 12.42 -2.13
C SER A 58 0.58 11.24 -2.85
N ASP A 59 1.34 10.19 -3.14
CA ASP A 59 0.91 9.09 -4.01
C ASP A 59 0.10 8.03 -3.23
N PHE A 60 0.10 8.15 -1.90
CA PHE A 60 -0.44 7.16 -0.96
C PHE A 60 -1.57 7.71 -0.07
N LYS A 61 -2.19 8.84 -0.43
CA LYS A 61 -3.33 9.41 0.30
C LYS A 61 -4.61 8.57 0.10
N VAL A 62 -4.65 7.38 0.70
CA VAL A 62 -5.70 6.39 0.48
C VAL A 62 -6.27 5.88 1.78
N GLY A 63 -7.60 5.97 1.92
CA GLY A 63 -8.32 5.41 3.08
C GLY A 63 -7.67 5.81 4.41
N ASP A 64 -7.48 4.82 5.28
CA ASP A 64 -6.88 4.97 6.60
C ASP A 64 -5.40 4.54 6.63
N LEU A 65 -4.69 4.62 5.50
CA LEU A 65 -3.30 4.18 5.41
C LEU A 65 -2.40 5.05 6.30
N SER A 66 -1.70 4.40 7.25
CA SER A 66 -0.70 5.05 8.09
C SER A 66 0.60 5.23 7.31
N ILE A 67 1.11 6.46 7.22
CA ILE A 67 2.31 6.81 6.47
C ILE A 67 3.34 7.48 7.39
N LEU A 68 4.60 7.09 7.24
CA LEU A 68 5.75 7.75 7.85
C LEU A 68 6.71 8.22 6.76
N ASN A 69 6.99 9.52 6.71
CA ASN A 69 8.03 10.07 5.86
C ASN A 69 9.33 10.20 6.67
N PRO A 70 10.39 9.40 6.40
CA PRO A 70 11.60 9.42 7.23
C PRO A 70 12.54 10.59 6.90
N TRP A 71 12.17 11.47 5.98
CA TRP A 71 12.91 12.70 5.65
C TRP A 71 12.29 13.96 6.25
N GLU A 72 11.16 13.83 6.95
CA GLU A 72 10.56 14.89 7.77
C GLU A 72 11.09 14.85 9.21
#